data_AF-A0A2D6HDW9-F1
#
_entry.id   AF-A0A2D6HDW9-F1
#
_cell.length_a   1.000
_cell.length_b   1.000
_cell.length_c   1.000
_cell.angle_alpha   90.00
_cell.angle_beta   90.00
_cell.angle_gamma   90.00
#
_symmetry.space_group_name_H-M   'P 1'
#
loop_
_entity.id
_entity.type
_entity.pdbx_description
1 polymer ?
#
loop_
_entity_poly.entity_id
_entity_poly.type
_entity_poly.pdbx_seq_one_letter_code
_entity_poly.pdbx_strand_id
1 'polypeptide(L)'
;MKAVALLRGIGVGLQRIPRSLAPLLVAAWMVLIWYRSSIPGESPSSHVVWSAARNFLHAPVFGFLALLGVLCLPRTSAWPRMGRGGVACVLAGAIAYALVDEWHQASVPGRVSSLLDCATDLVGAACTLAIIAYLRRPAARDAGLWVRLAVGLASCLAAAVFATIPDSGP
;
A
#
# COMPACT_ATOMS: atom_id res chain seq x y z
N MET A 1 26.25 -3.84 4.85
CA MET A 1 25.56 -4.22 3.59
C MET A 1 24.81 -3.01 3.05
N LYS A 2 24.92 -2.68 1.76
CA LYS A 2 24.22 -1.52 1.16
C LYS A 2 22.71 -1.76 1.09
N ALA A 3 21.90 -0.76 1.44
CA ALA A 3 20.44 -0.92 1.55
C ALA A 3 19.78 -1.31 0.22
N VAL A 4 20.22 -0.69 -0.89
CA VAL A 4 19.74 -1.04 -2.24
C VAL A 4 20.07 -2.50 -2.58
N ALA A 5 21.27 -2.98 -2.23
CA ALA A 5 21.67 -4.37 -2.50
C ALA A 5 20.81 -5.36 -1.73
N LEU A 6 20.54 -5.08 -0.44
CA LEU A 6 19.65 -5.89 0.39
C LEU A 6 18.24 -5.97 -0.20
N LEU A 7 17.60 -4.83 -0.50
CA LEU A 7 16.23 -4.80 -1.01
C LEU A 7 16.10 -5.47 -2.39
N ARG A 8 17.11 -5.32 -3.26
CA ARG A 8 17.18 -6.07 -4.50
C ARG A 8 17.26 -7.58 -4.25
N GLY A 9 18.10 -8.01 -3.32
CA GLY A 9 18.23 -9.41 -2.92
C GLY A 9 16.89 -9.99 -2.43
N ILE A 10 16.18 -9.27 -1.55
CA ILE A 10 14.84 -9.64 -1.09
C ILE A 10 13.88 -9.79 -2.27
N GLY A 11 13.85 -8.81 -3.17
CA GLY A 11 12.93 -8.87 -4.30
C GLY A 11 13.27 -9.93 -5.35
N VAL A 12 14.54 -10.31 -5.50
CA VAL A 12 14.94 -11.52 -6.25
C VAL A 12 14.47 -12.78 -5.53
N GLY A 13 14.56 -12.81 -4.20
CA GLY A 13 14.01 -13.89 -3.38
C GLY A 13 12.49 -14.04 -3.55
N LEU A 14 11.73 -12.94 -3.50
CA LEU A 14 10.27 -12.95 -3.70
C LEU A 14 9.87 -13.47 -5.09
N GLN A 15 10.71 -13.30 -6.12
CA GLN A 15 10.44 -13.87 -7.45
C GLN A 15 10.59 -15.38 -7.52
N ARG A 16 11.17 -16.04 -6.50
CA ARG A 16 11.18 -17.51 -6.43
C ARG A 16 9.77 -18.07 -6.22
N ILE A 17 8.83 -17.27 -5.73
CA ILE A 17 7.41 -17.63 -5.66
C ILE A 17 6.91 -17.84 -7.09
N PRO A 18 6.33 -19.00 -7.46
CA PRO A 18 5.74 -19.21 -8.77
C PRO A 18 4.71 -18.14 -9.13
N ARG A 19 4.70 -17.66 -10.39
CA ARG A 19 3.78 -16.59 -10.82
C ARG A 19 2.31 -16.98 -10.66
N SER A 20 1.99 -18.26 -10.79
CA SER A 20 0.65 -18.82 -10.55
C SER A 20 0.19 -18.72 -9.10
N LEU A 21 1.11 -18.65 -8.12
CA LEU A 21 0.78 -18.49 -6.70
C LEU A 21 0.65 -17.03 -6.26
N ALA A 22 1.17 -16.08 -7.05
CA ALA A 22 1.09 -14.66 -6.71
C ALA A 22 -0.36 -14.15 -6.52
N PRO A 23 -1.35 -14.53 -7.37
CA PRO A 23 -2.75 -14.16 -7.14
C PRO A 23 -3.30 -14.69 -5.82
N LEU A 24 -2.87 -15.87 -5.36
CA LEU A 24 -3.30 -16.42 -4.07
C LEU A 24 -2.77 -15.59 -2.90
N LEU A 25 -1.55 -15.06 -3.00
CA LEU A 25 -0.99 -14.15 -1.99
C LEU A 25 -1.74 -12.83 -1.95
N VAL A 26 -2.08 -12.27 -3.12
CA VAL A 26 -2.92 -11.07 -3.25
C VAL A 26 -4.29 -11.33 -2.61
N ALA A 27 -4.96 -12.42 -2.97
CA ALA A 27 -6.25 -12.79 -2.43
C ALA A 27 -6.20 -13.04 -0.92
N ALA A 28 -5.16 -13.72 -0.41
CA ALA A 28 -4.98 -13.94 1.02
C ALA A 28 -4.82 -12.61 1.78
N TRP A 29 -4.07 -11.65 1.21
CA TRP A 29 -3.92 -10.33 1.81
C TRP A 29 -5.23 -9.53 1.78
N MET A 30 -5.98 -9.58 0.67
CA MET A 30 -7.32 -8.99 0.59
C MET A 30 -8.26 -9.61 1.63
N VAL A 31 -8.29 -10.94 1.77
CA VAL A 31 -9.10 -11.61 2.81
C VAL A 31 -8.73 -11.14 4.22
N LEU A 32 -7.43 -10.92 4.49
CA LEU A 32 -6.99 -10.39 5.78
C LEU A 32 -7.44 -8.95 6.00
N ILE A 33 -7.35 -8.08 4.99
CA ILE A 33 -7.89 -6.71 5.04
C ILE A 33 -9.38 -6.76 5.33
N TRP A 34 -10.15 -7.49 4.51
CA TRP A 34 -11.59 -7.66 4.69
C TRP A 34 -11.96 -8.14 6.10
N TYR A 35 -11.27 -9.18 6.60
CA TYR A 35 -11.48 -9.68 7.96
C TYR A 35 -11.25 -8.58 9.01
N ARG A 36 -10.17 -7.81 8.89
CA ARG A 36 -9.88 -6.69 9.80
C ARG A 36 -10.90 -5.57 9.70
N SER A 37 -11.40 -5.29 8.51
CA SER A 37 -12.45 -4.30 8.23
C SER A 37 -13.83 -4.76 8.71
N SER A 38 -14.05 -6.07 8.83
CA SER A 38 -15.30 -6.66 9.35
C SER A 38 -15.45 -6.57 10.87
N ILE A 39 -14.37 -6.26 11.59
CA ILE A 39 -14.41 -6.13 13.05
C ILE A 39 -15.00 -4.75 13.39
N PRO A 40 -16.05 -4.69 14.23
CA PRO A 40 -16.67 -3.43 14.65
C PRO A 40 -15.63 -2.40 15.10
N GLY A 41 -15.84 -1.16 14.69
CA GLY A 41 -14.96 -0.08 15.08
C GLY A 41 -15.21 0.35 16.53
N GLU A 42 -14.16 0.82 17.18
CA GLU A 42 -14.29 1.60 18.41
C GLU A 42 -14.84 2.98 18.08
N SER A 43 -15.55 3.61 19.03
CA SER A 43 -16.00 5.00 18.89
C SER A 43 -14.84 5.90 18.43
N PRO A 44 -15.11 6.88 17.54
CA PRO A 44 -14.09 7.81 17.08
C PRO A 44 -13.34 8.41 18.27
N SER A 45 -12.02 8.31 18.29
CA SER A 45 -11.23 8.91 19.35
C SER A 45 -11.27 10.42 19.22
N SER A 46 -11.47 11.14 20.32
CA SER A 46 -11.32 12.61 20.35
C SER A 46 -9.86 13.06 20.16
N HIS A 47 -8.90 12.13 20.19
CA HIS A 47 -7.48 12.41 20.01
C HIS A 47 -7.07 12.35 18.53
N VAL A 48 -6.90 13.51 17.90
CA VAL A 48 -6.46 13.66 16.49
C VAL A 48 -5.20 12.84 16.16
N VAL A 49 -4.24 12.76 17.09
CA VAL A 49 -3.00 11.98 16.87
C VAL A 49 -3.29 10.49 16.74
N TRP A 50 -4.24 9.95 17.51
CA TRP A 50 -4.62 8.54 17.44
C TRP A 50 -5.37 8.23 16.13
N SER A 51 -6.30 9.10 15.74
CA SER A 51 -6.98 9.01 14.44
C SER A 51 -5.99 9.06 13.28
N ALA A 52 -5.05 10.01 13.29
CA ALA A 52 -4.01 10.10 12.27
C ALA A 52 -3.10 8.87 12.23
N ALA A 53 -2.77 8.28 13.39
CA ALA A 53 -2.00 7.04 13.44
C ALA A 53 -2.76 5.84 12.84
N ARG A 54 -4.08 5.74 13.11
CA ARG A 54 -4.95 4.73 12.49
C ARG A 54 -5.05 4.93 10.97
N ASN A 55 -5.30 6.16 10.52
CA ASN A 55 -5.42 6.47 9.09
C ASN A 55 -4.06 6.25 8.40
N PHE A 56 -2.93 6.43 9.09
CA PHE A 56 -1.61 6.10 8.55
C PHE A 56 -1.42 4.61 8.26
N LEU A 57 -2.06 3.69 8.99
CA LEU A 57 -1.94 2.24 8.77
C LEU A 57 -2.49 1.76 7.42
N HIS A 58 -3.38 2.53 6.79
CA HIS A 58 -3.86 2.29 5.43
C HIS A 58 -2.70 2.23 4.42
N ALA A 59 -1.75 3.17 4.53
CA ALA A 59 -0.64 3.28 3.59
C ALA A 59 0.26 2.02 3.53
N PRO A 60 0.81 1.48 4.64
CA PRO A 60 1.59 0.24 4.57
C PRO A 60 0.75 -0.98 4.20
N VAL A 61 -0.54 -1.03 4.57
CA VAL A 61 -1.43 -2.15 4.23
C VAL A 61 -1.65 -2.25 2.71
N PHE A 62 -1.98 -1.13 2.06
CA PHE A 62 -2.17 -1.09 0.61
C PHE A 62 -0.86 -0.99 -0.16
N GLY A 63 0.20 -0.45 0.45
CA GLY A 63 1.57 -0.58 -0.05
C GLY A 63 1.98 -2.05 -0.18
N PHE A 64 1.71 -2.87 0.83
CA PHE A 64 1.97 -4.30 0.76
C PHE A 64 1.08 -5.02 -0.26
N LEU A 65 -0.21 -4.66 -0.37
CA LEU A 65 -1.08 -5.15 -1.45
C LEU A 65 -0.48 -4.85 -2.84
N ALA A 66 0.04 -3.64 -3.06
CA ALA A 66 0.70 -3.25 -4.30
C ALA A 66 1.98 -4.04 -4.55
N LEU A 67 2.79 -4.30 -3.52
CA LEU A 67 3.97 -5.17 -3.61
C LEU A 67 3.59 -6.58 -4.09
N LEU A 68 2.54 -7.17 -3.51
CA LEU A 68 2.03 -8.48 -3.93
C LEU A 68 1.48 -8.44 -5.36
N GLY A 69 0.76 -7.38 -5.73
CA GLY A 69 0.26 -7.14 -7.08
C GLY A 69 1.39 -7.09 -8.13
N VAL A 70 2.55 -6.53 -7.78
CA VAL A 70 3.73 -6.53 -8.67
C VAL A 70 4.23 -7.96 -8.96
N LEU A 71 4.06 -8.92 -8.04
CA LEU A 71 4.45 -10.32 -8.27
C LEU A 71 3.58 -11.02 -9.32
N CYS A 72 2.37 -10.49 -9.58
CA CYS A 72 1.45 -10.93 -10.64
C CYS A 72 1.82 -10.38 -12.03
N LEU A 73 2.79 -9.46 -12.15
CA LEU A 73 3.21 -8.90 -13.44
C LEU A 73 4.14 -9.86 -14.21
N PRO A 74 4.31 -9.68 -15.53
CA PRO A 74 5.28 -10.44 -16.31
C PRO A 74 6.71 -10.25 -15.77
N ARG A 75 7.52 -11.32 -15.76
CA ARG A 75 8.87 -11.30 -15.16
C ARG A 75 9.96 -11.03 -16.19
N THR A 76 11.07 -10.43 -15.76
CA THR A 76 12.35 -10.44 -16.49
C THR A 76 13.43 -11.06 -15.61
N SER A 77 14.65 -11.23 -16.12
CA SER A 77 15.78 -11.85 -15.41
C SER A 77 16.17 -11.18 -14.08
N ALA A 78 15.68 -9.98 -13.79
CA ALA A 78 15.99 -9.24 -12.57
C ALA A 78 14.76 -9.01 -11.68
N TRP A 79 13.70 -8.37 -12.19
CA TRP A 79 12.49 -7.98 -11.43
C TRP A 79 11.26 -7.92 -12.34
N PRO A 80 10.01 -7.99 -11.80
CA PRO A 80 8.80 -7.87 -12.62
C PRO A 80 8.81 -6.63 -13.52
N ARG A 81 8.35 -6.79 -14.76
CA ARG A 81 8.32 -5.72 -15.75
C ARG A 81 7.21 -4.72 -15.40
N MET A 82 7.57 -3.69 -14.66
CA MET A 82 6.69 -2.55 -14.40
C MET A 82 6.66 -1.60 -15.60
N GLY A 83 5.99 -2.02 -16.68
CA GLY A 83 5.58 -1.09 -17.73
C GLY A 83 4.45 -0.19 -17.24
N ARG A 84 4.16 0.91 -17.96
CA ARG A 84 3.05 1.83 -17.62
C ARG A 84 1.72 1.10 -17.39
N GLY A 85 1.38 0.15 -18.26
CA GLY A 85 0.17 -0.67 -18.10
C GLY A 85 0.17 -1.57 -16.86
N GLY A 86 1.33 -2.15 -16.49
CA GLY A 86 1.44 -2.96 -15.27
C GLY A 86 1.30 -2.13 -14.00
N VAL A 87 1.92 -0.95 -13.96
CA VAL A 87 1.77 0.02 -12.86
C VAL A 87 0.33 0.48 -12.74
N ALA A 88 -0.30 0.87 -13.86
CA ALA A 88 -1.69 1.28 -13.89
C ALA A 88 -2.62 0.16 -13.41
N CYS A 89 -2.39 -1.10 -13.83
CA CYS A 89 -3.16 -2.25 -13.38
C CYS A 89 -3.06 -2.48 -11.87
N VAL A 90 -1.85 -2.41 -11.29
CA VAL A 90 -1.68 -2.58 -9.83
C VAL A 90 -2.34 -1.43 -9.05
N LEU A 91 -2.18 -0.18 -9.49
CA LEU A 91 -2.83 0.96 -8.86
C LEU A 91 -4.36 0.89 -8.98
N ALA A 92 -4.88 0.53 -10.15
CA ALA A 92 -6.30 0.33 -10.39
C ALA A 92 -6.87 -0.78 -9.49
N GLY A 93 -6.15 -1.90 -9.33
CA GLY A 93 -6.54 -2.97 -8.42
C GLY A 93 -6.54 -2.52 -6.95
N ALA A 94 -5.53 -1.77 -6.53
CA ALA A 94 -5.45 -1.23 -5.17
C ALA A 94 -6.59 -0.26 -4.86
N ILE A 95 -6.85 0.73 -5.72
CA ILE A 95 -7.94 1.69 -5.49
C ILE A 95 -9.32 1.05 -5.64
N ALA A 96 -9.51 0.12 -6.58
CA ALA A 96 -10.77 -0.61 -6.70
C ALA A 96 -11.06 -1.41 -5.43
N TYR A 97 -10.04 -2.06 -4.86
CA TYR A 97 -10.21 -2.81 -3.63
C TYR A 97 -10.41 -1.91 -2.40
N ALA A 98 -9.72 -0.76 -2.33
CA ALA A 98 -9.95 0.24 -1.28
C ALA A 98 -11.42 0.70 -1.26
N LEU A 99 -11.98 1.02 -2.43
CA LEU A 99 -13.39 1.40 -2.56
C LEU A 99 -14.36 0.28 -2.15
N VAL A 100 -14.03 -0.98 -2.46
CA VAL A 100 -14.81 -2.15 -2.03
C VAL A 100 -14.73 -2.33 -0.51
N ASP A 101 -13.56 -2.11 0.10
CA ASP A 101 -13.38 -2.20 1.55
C ASP A 101 -14.16 -1.09 2.27
N GLU A 102 -14.12 0.14 1.78
CA GLU A 102 -14.92 1.25 2.30
C GLU A 102 -16.42 0.97 2.22
N TRP A 103 -16.89 0.47 1.08
CA TRP A 103 -18.28 0.08 0.91
C TRP A 103 -18.70 -1.03 1.88
N HIS A 104 -17.83 -2.02 2.13
CA HIS A 104 -18.06 -3.05 3.14
C HIS A 104 -18.11 -2.45 4.55
N GLN A 105 -17.13 -1.60 4.91
CA GLN A 105 -17.06 -0.95 6.21
C GLN A 105 -18.29 -0.09 6.53
N ALA A 106 -18.92 0.52 5.53
CA ALA A 106 -20.17 1.27 5.70
C ALA A 106 -21.33 0.43 6.28
N SER A 107 -21.24 -0.91 6.19
CA SER A 107 -22.20 -1.85 6.78
C SER A 107 -21.75 -2.42 8.13
N VAL A 108 -20.56 -2.06 8.61
CA VAL A 108 -19.96 -2.58 9.86
C VAL A 108 -20.22 -1.59 11.01
N PRO A 109 -20.89 -2.01 12.10
CA PRO A 109 -21.18 -1.13 13.23
C PRO A 109 -19.91 -0.49 13.82
N GLY A 110 -19.98 0.82 14.09
CA GLY A 110 -18.87 1.58 14.69
C GLY A 110 -17.71 1.88 13.74
N ARG A 111 -17.77 1.47 12.46
CA ARG A 111 -16.81 1.90 11.44
C ARG A 111 -17.25 3.20 10.79
N VAL A 112 -16.26 4.02 10.46
CA VAL A 112 -16.44 5.24 9.66
C VAL A 112 -15.92 4.90 8.28
N SER A 113 -16.78 5.01 7.27
CA SER A 113 -16.34 4.92 5.89
C SER A 113 -15.94 6.29 5.37
N SER A 114 -14.75 6.39 4.78
CA SER A 114 -14.13 7.63 4.32
C SER A 114 -13.43 7.44 2.98
N LEU A 115 -13.85 8.22 1.98
CA LEU A 115 -13.13 8.28 0.70
C LEU A 115 -11.71 8.85 0.83
N LEU A 116 -11.39 9.49 1.96
CA LEU A 116 -10.02 9.94 2.23
C LEU A 116 -9.09 8.81 2.68
N ASP A 117 -9.64 7.73 3.25
CA ASP A 117 -8.86 6.53 3.55
C ASP A 117 -8.40 5.85 2.26
N CYS A 118 -9.29 5.79 1.25
CA CYS A 118 -8.93 5.37 -0.12
C CYS A 118 -7.79 6.19 -0.73
N ALA A 119 -7.70 7.50 -0.40
CA ALA A 119 -6.60 8.33 -0.85
C ALA A 119 -5.28 7.92 -0.17
N THR A 120 -5.31 7.62 1.13
CA THR A 120 -4.14 7.13 1.88
C THR A 120 -3.69 5.76 1.39
N ASP A 121 -4.63 4.87 1.07
CA ASP A 121 -4.39 3.57 0.44
C ASP A 121 -3.65 3.72 -0.89
N LEU A 122 -4.15 4.61 -1.75
CA LEU A 122 -3.57 4.89 -3.06
C LEU A 122 -2.16 5.49 -2.95
N VAL A 123 -1.93 6.40 -2.00
CA VAL A 123 -0.62 6.99 -1.73
C VAL A 123 0.37 5.90 -1.29
N GLY A 124 -0.02 5.03 -0.36
CA GLY A 124 0.80 3.90 0.08
C GLY A 124 1.18 2.94 -1.05
N ALA A 125 0.21 2.59 -1.89
CA ALA A 125 0.43 1.79 -3.10
C ALA A 125 1.40 2.49 -4.07
N ALA A 126 1.17 3.77 -4.38
CA ALA A 126 2.00 4.54 -5.31
C ALA A 126 3.44 4.72 -4.81
N CYS A 127 3.65 5.03 -3.54
CA CYS A 127 4.98 5.13 -2.93
C CYS A 127 5.73 3.80 -3.02
N THR A 128 5.05 2.69 -2.74
CA THR A 128 5.62 1.35 -2.88
C THR A 128 6.06 1.08 -4.32
N LEU A 129 5.21 1.37 -5.31
CA LEU A 129 5.56 1.21 -6.72
C LEU A 129 6.71 2.14 -7.15
N ALA A 130 6.80 3.36 -6.60
CA ALA A 130 7.88 4.29 -6.90
C ALA A 130 9.25 3.81 -6.35
N ILE A 131 9.26 3.24 -5.14
CA ILE A 131 10.45 2.62 -4.55
C ILE A 131 10.86 1.41 -5.38
N ILE A 132 9.90 0.56 -5.74
CA ILE A 132 10.11 -0.63 -6.57
C ILE A 132 10.71 -0.19 -7.93
N ALA A 133 10.10 0.78 -8.62
CA ALA A 133 10.60 1.30 -9.89
C ALA A 133 12.02 1.89 -9.79
N TYR A 134 12.38 2.49 -8.65
CA TYR A 134 13.73 2.99 -8.42
C TYR A 134 14.75 1.88 -8.25
N LEU A 135 14.45 0.87 -7.43
CA LEU A 135 15.36 -0.24 -7.15
C LEU A 135 15.75 -1.01 -8.42
N ARG A 136 14.87 -1.03 -9.44
CA ARG A 136 15.12 -1.63 -10.76
C ARG A 136 16.15 -0.87 -11.60
N ARG A 137 16.40 0.42 -11.33
CA ARG A 137 17.34 1.23 -12.13
C ARG A 137 18.77 0.78 -11.85
N PRO A 138 19.59 0.43 -12.85
CA PRO A 138 20.99 0.03 -12.61
C PRO A 138 21.77 1.04 -11.75
N ALA A 139 21.52 2.34 -11.98
CA ALA A 139 22.13 3.45 -11.26
C ALA A 139 21.54 3.74 -9.85
N ALA A 140 20.65 2.90 -9.30
CA ALA A 140 20.11 3.10 -7.96
C ALA A 140 21.22 3.08 -6.89
N ARG A 141 21.15 4.02 -5.95
CA ARG A 141 22.10 4.23 -4.85
C ARG A 141 21.32 4.44 -3.55
N ASP A 142 21.95 4.15 -2.43
CA ASP A 142 21.31 4.25 -1.11
C ASP A 142 20.76 5.65 -0.83
N ALA A 143 21.49 6.72 -1.19
CA ALA A 143 20.99 8.09 -1.03
C ALA A 143 19.66 8.35 -1.76
N GLY A 144 19.51 7.87 -3.01
CA GLY A 144 18.26 8.05 -3.73
C GLY A 144 17.14 7.13 -3.25
N LEU A 145 17.46 6.01 -2.61
CA LEU A 145 16.48 5.18 -1.90
C LEU A 145 15.96 5.92 -0.66
N TRP A 146 16.86 6.48 0.15
CA TRP A 146 16.49 7.24 1.35
C TRP A 146 15.62 8.46 1.03
N VAL A 147 15.92 9.19 -0.05
CA VAL A 147 15.05 10.28 -0.52
C VAL A 147 13.63 9.79 -0.80
N ARG A 148 13.47 8.63 -1.46
CA ARG A 148 12.15 8.07 -1.79
C ARG A 148 11.41 7.55 -0.57
N LEU A 149 12.13 6.97 0.38
CA LEU A 149 11.55 6.54 1.65
C LEU A 149 11.09 7.76 2.48
N ALA A 150 11.89 8.82 2.54
CA ALA A 150 11.54 10.05 3.25
C ALA A 150 10.35 10.76 2.59
N VAL A 151 10.37 10.93 1.27
CA VAL A 151 9.25 11.50 0.51
C VAL A 151 8.00 10.64 0.67
N GLY A 152 8.12 9.31 0.54
CA GLY A 152 7.00 8.40 0.71
C GLY A 152 6.40 8.47 2.11
N LEU A 153 7.23 8.45 3.16
CA LEU A 153 6.77 8.62 4.54
C LEU A 153 6.04 9.94 4.73
N ALA A 154 6.61 11.05 4.24
CA ALA A 154 5.98 12.36 4.33
C ALA A 154 4.64 12.41 3.59
N SER A 155 4.55 11.81 2.39
CA SER A 155 3.30 11.72 1.63
C SER A 155 2.24 10.89 2.35
N CYS A 156 2.61 9.73 2.91
CA CYS A 156 1.68 8.90 3.68
C CYS A 156 1.20 9.60 4.96
N LEU A 157 2.09 10.29 5.67
CA LEU A 157 1.72 11.08 6.85
C LEU A 157 0.78 12.24 6.49
N ALA A 158 1.07 12.97 5.41
CA ALA A 158 0.22 14.05 4.95
C ALA A 158 -1.18 13.55 4.55
N ALA A 159 -1.26 12.42 3.83
CA ALA A 159 -2.52 11.79 3.46
C ALA A 159 -3.33 11.37 4.70
N ALA A 160 -2.69 10.73 5.68
CA ALA A 160 -3.33 10.30 6.92
C ALA A 160 -3.86 11.47 7.76
N VAL A 161 -3.09 12.56 7.88
CA VAL A 161 -3.53 13.78 8.57
C VAL A 161 -4.71 14.40 7.84
N PHE A 162 -4.67 14.47 6.50
CA PHE A 162 -5.79 15.00 5.71
C PHE A 162 -7.05 14.14 5.87
N ALA A 163 -6.90 12.81 5.89
CA ALA A 163 -7.99 11.87 6.13
C ALA A 163 -8.63 12.03 7.52
N THR A 164 -7.89 12.55 8.50
CA THR A 164 -8.38 12.78 9.86
C THR A 164 -9.27 14.02 9.98
N ILE A 165 -9.23 14.95 9.01
CA ILE A 165 -9.96 16.23 9.11
C ILE A 165 -11.49 16.01 9.14
N PRO A 166 -12.11 15.24 8.23
CA PRO A 166 -13.57 15.02 8.27
C PRO A 166 -14.03 14.22 9.48
N ASP A 167 -13.20 13.31 9.99
CA ASP A 167 -13.50 12.48 11.16
C ASP A 167 -13.55 13.28 12.48
N SER A 168 -13.12 14.56 12.44
CA SER A 168 -13.10 15.48 13.58
C SER A 168 -14.22 16.53 13.57
N GLY A 169 -15.19 16.40 12.65
CA GLY A 169 -16.39 17.24 12.63
C GLY A 169 -17.34 16.98 13.81
N PRO A 170 -18.10 17.99 14.26
CA PRO A 170 -19.02 17.89 15.39
C PRO A 170 -20.19 16.92 15.15
#